data_AF-A0A254TG11-F1
#
_entry.id   AF-A0A254TG11-F1
#
_cell.length_a   1.000
_cell.length_b   1.000
_cell.length_c   1.000
_cell.angle_alpha   90.00
_cell.angle_beta   90.00
_cell.angle_gamma   90.00
#
_symmetry.space_group_name_H-M   'P 1'
#
loop_
_entity.id
_entity.type
_entity.pdbx_description
1 polymer ?
#
loop_
_entity_poly.entity_id
_entity_poly.type
_entity_poly.pdbx_seq_one_letter_code
_entity_poly.pdbx_strand_id
1 'polypeptide(L)' 'MCYEILRELLREAKQFNPREFRILASQVVVDMFLEEESQHLAMLGDFIGKPISLQVETLYHQEQYDIILM' A
#
# COMPACT_ATOMS: atom_id res chain seq x y z
N MET A 1 0.90 -0.15 -11.43
CA MET A 1 1.41 -0.62 -10.13
C MET A 1 0.96 0.17 -8.91
N CYS A 2 1.39 1.42 -8.65
CA CYS A 2 0.88 2.16 -7.47
C CYS A 2 -0.64 2.24 -7.44
N TYR A 3 -1.27 2.57 -8.58
CA TYR A 3 -2.74 2.50 -8.72
C TYR A 3 -3.34 1.11 -8.55
N GLU A 4 -2.62 0.03 -8.88
CA GLU A 4 -3.11 -1.35 -8.67
C GLU A 4 -3.10 -1.67 -7.18
N ILE A 5 -2.01 -1.34 -6.49
CA ILE A 5 -1.88 -1.48 -5.03
C ILE A 5 -2.98 -0.69 -4.31
N LEU A 6 -3.23 0.57 -4.69
CA LEU A 6 -4.31 1.38 -4.11
C LEU A 6 -5.70 0.78 -4.33
N ARG A 7 -5.96 0.24 -5.54
CA ARG A 7 -7.23 -0.43 -5.87
C ARG A 7 -7.41 -1.71 -5.07
N GLU A 8 -6.34 -2.48 -4.89
CA GLU A 8 -6.39 -3.70 -4.10
C GLU A 8 -6.59 -3.39 -2.61
N LEU A 9 -5.86 -2.42 -2.05
CA LEU A 9 -6.11 -1.89 -0.70
C LEU A 9 -7.58 -1.53 -0.47
N LEU A 10 -8.20 -0.82 -1.41
CA LEU A 10 -9.61 -0.46 -1.32
C LEU A 10 -10.54 -1.68 -1.38
N ARG A 11 -10.19 -2.69 -2.17
CA ARG A 11 -10.95 -3.94 -2.24
C ARG A 11 -10.87 -4.70 -0.92
N GLU A 12 -9.65 -4.90 -0.42
CA GLU A 12 -9.38 -5.61 0.82
C GLU A 12 -10.01 -4.89 2.02
N ALA A 13 -9.97 -3.55 2.07
CA ALA A 13 -10.63 -2.76 3.12
C ALA A 13 -12.16 -2.83 3.12
N LYS A 14 -12.78 -3.16 1.98
CA LYS A 14 -14.23 -3.38 1.90
C LYS A 14 -14.61 -4.81 2.24
N GLN A 15 -13.75 -5.77 1.88
CA GLN A 15 -13.99 -7.19 2.09
C GLN A 15 -13.64 -7.63 3.53
N PHE A 16 -12.62 -7.01 4.11
CA PHE A 16 -12.09 -7.29 5.44
C PHE A 16 -12.10 -6.02 6.29
N ASN A 17 -12.03 -6.16 7.61
CA ASN A 17 -11.92 -5.04 8.55
C ASN A 17 -10.65 -5.15 9.40
N PRO A 18 -9.46 -5.13 8.77
CA PRO A 18 -8.19 -5.16 9.51
C PRO A 18 -8.04 -3.89 10.35
N ARG A 19 -7.18 -3.95 11.35
CA ARG A 19 -6.75 -2.80 12.15
C ARG A 19 -5.77 -1.93 11.38
N GLU A 20 -4.89 -2.54 10.60
CA GLU A 20 -3.89 -1.82 9.79
C GLU A 20 -3.54 -2.58 8.51
N PHE A 21 -2.97 -1.85 7.55
CA PHE A 21 -2.42 -2.40 6.31
C PHE A 21 -0.91 -2.19 6.25
N ARG A 22 -0.21 -3.15 5.65
CA ARG A 22 1.19 -3.00 5.28
C ARG A 22 1.41 -3.39 3.83
N ILE A 23 2.00 -2.49 3.05
CA ILE A 23 2.45 -2.76 1.69
C ILE A 23 3.91 -3.19 1.75
N LEU A 24 4.19 -4.39 1.27
CA LEU A 24 5.55 -4.87 1.00
C LEU A 24 5.81 -4.69 -0.50
N ALA A 25 6.84 -3.94 -0.87
CA ALA A 25 7.17 -3.73 -2.28
C ALA A 25 8.66 -3.46 -2.47
N SER A 26 9.13 -3.51 -3.72
CA SER A 26 10.50 -3.12 -4.04
C SER A 26 10.79 -1.65 -3.71
N GLN A 27 12.07 -1.32 -3.52
CA GLN A 27 12.53 0.03 -3.16
C GLN A 27 11.93 1.12 -4.07
N VAL A 28 11.96 0.92 -5.39
CA VAL A 28 11.44 1.89 -6.38
C VAL A 28 9.96 2.22 -6.15
N VAL A 29 9.16 1.24 -5.72
CA VAL A 29 7.72 1.43 -5.49
C VAL A 29 7.48 2.15 -4.18
N VAL A 30 8.26 1.80 -3.14
CA VAL A 30 8.20 2.49 -1.86
C VAL A 30 8.59 3.95 -2.01
N ASP A 31 9.66 4.25 -2.74
CA ASP A 31 10.10 5.62 -3.01
C ASP A 31 9.03 6.39 -3.80
N MET A 32 8.42 5.76 -4.81
CA MET A 32 7.30 6.36 -5.55
C MET A 32 6.10 6.67 -4.63
N PHE A 33 5.80 5.83 -3.64
CA PHE A 33 4.77 6.11 -2.64
C PHE A 33 5.15 7.21 -1.65
N LEU A 34 6.43 7.34 -1.32
CA LEU A 34 6.90 8.36 -0.38
C LEU A 34 7.02 9.74 -1.04
N GLU A 35 7.31 9.79 -2.34
CA GLU A 35 7.51 11.02 -3.08
C GLU A 35 6.26 11.39 -3.89
N GLU A 36 6.03 10.70 -5.01
CA GLU A 36 5.03 11.06 -6.03
C GLU A 36 3.59 10.75 -5.61
N GLU A 37 3.36 9.58 -5.01
CA GLU A 37 2.03 9.05 -4.70
C GLU A 37 1.63 9.23 -3.22
N SER A 38 2.43 9.99 -2.46
CA SER A 38 2.25 10.21 -1.02
C SER A 38 0.88 10.77 -0.66
N GLN A 39 0.40 11.74 -1.45
CA GLN A 39 -0.92 12.34 -1.26
C GLN A 39 -2.05 11.33 -1.52
N HIS A 40 -1.94 10.50 -2.56
CA HIS A 40 -2.97 9.50 -2.88
C HIS A 40 -3.04 8.41 -1.81
N LEU A 41 -1.89 7.97 -1.30
CA LEU A 41 -1.81 6.98 -0.22
C LEU A 41 -2.42 7.53 1.08
N ALA A 42 -2.12 8.78 1.44
CA ALA A 42 -2.69 9.44 2.62
C ALA A 42 -4.21 9.59 2.50
N MET A 43 -4.71 10.09 1.38
CA MET A 43 -6.15 10.21 1.13
C MET A 43 -6.86 8.85 1.20
N LEU A 44 -6.25 7.79 0.69
CA LEU A 44 -6.82 6.44 0.79
C LEU A 44 -6.83 5.93 2.24
N GLY A 45 -5.76 6.15 3.00
CA GLY A 45 -5.68 5.83 4.42
C GLY A 45 -6.76 6.54 5.24
N ASP A 46 -6.95 7.84 5.00
CA ASP A 46 -8.00 8.64 5.64
C ASP A 46 -9.40 8.15 5.26
N PHE A 47 -9.61 7.81 3.99
CA PHE A 47 -10.89 7.27 3.50
C PHE A 47 -11.22 5.91 4.12
N ILE A 48 -10.25 5.01 4.21
CA ILE A 48 -10.40 3.69 4.82
C ILE A 48 -10.50 3.82 6.37
N GLY A 49 -9.92 4.87 6.95
CA GLY A 49 -9.86 5.09 8.39
C GLY A 49 -8.92 4.12 9.10
N LYS A 50 -7.93 3.58 8.39
CA LYS A 50 -6.94 2.62 8.91
C LYS A 50 -5.54 3.05 8.51
N PRO A 51 -4.54 2.93 9.39
CA PRO A 51 -3.16 3.25 9.04
C PRO A 51 -2.65 2.30 7.95
N ILE A 52 -1.88 2.86 7.02
CA ILE A 52 -1.21 2.13 5.95
C ILE A 52 0.29 2.37 6.11
N SER A 53 1.06 1.30 6.25
CA SER A 53 2.52 1.34 6.37
C SER A 53 3.18 0.79 5.12
N LEU A 54 4.40 1.27 4.83
CA LEU A 54 5.23 0.83 3.72
C LEU A 54 6.46 0.11 4.27
N GLN A 55 6.83 -1.00 3.66
CA GLN A 55 8.07 -1.70 3.96
C GLN A 55 8.74 -2.16 2.67
N VAL A 56 10.03 -1.88 2.56
CA VAL A 56 10.85 -2.32 1.43
C VAL A 56 11.12 -3.81 1.57
N GLU A 57 10.86 -4.56 0.51
CA GLU A 57 11.33 -5.93 0.35
C GLU A 57 12.42 -5.98 -0.72
N THR A 58 13.63 -6.31 -0.31
CA THR A 58 14.84 -6.26 -1.14
C THR A 58 14.87 -7.32 -2.23
N LEU A 59 14.15 -8.42 -2.03
CA LEU A 59 14.06 -9.50 -3.01
C LEU A 59 12.99 -9.25 -4.08
N TYR A 60 12.16 -8.22 -3.90
CA TYR A 60 11.06 -7.95 -4.82
C TYR A 60 11.55 -7.14 -6.01
N HIS A 61 11.16 -7.58 -7.20
CA HIS A 61 11.24 -6.78 -8.40
C HIS A 61 10.14 -5.72 -8.43
N GLN A 62 10.23 -4.77 -9.36
CA GLN A 62 9.28 -3.67 -9.48
C GLN A 62 7.84 -4.20 -9.44
N GLU A 63 7.50 -5.19 -10.27
CA GLU A 63 6.15 -5.78 -10.41
C GLU A 63 5.65 -6.64 -9.23
N GLN A 64 6.46 -6.84 -8.19
CA GLN A 64 6.11 -7.66 -7.03
C GLN A 64 5.74 -6.79 -5.83
N TYR A 65 4.59 -7.09 -5.24
CA TYR A 65 4.15 -6.51 -3.99
C TYR A 65 3.21 -7.46 -3.25
N ASP A 66 3.09 -7.25 -1.94
CA ASP A 66 2.09 -7.89 -1.10
C ASP A 66 1.39 -6.87 -0.20
N ILE A 67 0.13 -7.15 0.15
CA ILE A 67 -0.64 -6.37 1.11
C ILE A 67 -0.95 -7.27 2.31
N ILE A 68 -0.39 -6.93 3.46
CA ILE A 68 -0.63 -7.64 4.72
C ILE A 68 -1.75 -6.95 5.48
N LEU A 69 -2.75 -7.76 5.87
CA LEU A 69 -3.90 -7.37 6.69
C LEU A 69 -3.62 -7.79 8.15
N MET A 70 -3.64 -6.86 9.10
CA MET A 70 -3.41 -7.15 10.54
C MET A 70 -4.62 -6.84 11.40
#